data_AF-A0A2N2RXV5-F1
#
_entry.id   AF-A0A2N2RXV5-F1
#
_cell.length_a   1.000
_cell.length_b   1.000
_cell.length_c   1.000
_cell.angle_alpha   90.00
_cell.angle_beta   90.00
_cell.angle_gamma   90.00
#
_symmetry.space_group_name_H-M   'P 1'
#
loop_
_entity.id
_entity.type
_entity.pdbx_description
1 polymer ?
#
loop_
_entity_poly.entity_id
_entity_poly.type
_entity_poly.pdbx_seq_one_letter_code
_entity_poly.pdbx_strand_id
1 'polypeptide(L)'
;MWRRALMVVCVLAAGCAEVEKQPDVAPEPPVQPETPPVSSEPKLKNSTLKYLAKRNLKPMPTRPLNVRSRCSHKDAVGTQTRLDLLVKEASVKTFKAEVSMKGHGTCHFNLNEFDQVEKLPQALLRHKTQSGCLVRMWEQGPKVTIAFNSCAKSCDGQAFDYLWPIMVEAKSGQCF
;
A
#
# COMPACT_ATOMS: atom_id res chain seq x y z
N MET A 1 -59.48 -38.99 -12.82
CA MET A 1 -58.51 -39.90 -13.47
C MET A 1 -57.12 -39.39 -13.15
N TRP A 2 -56.22 -40.28 -12.71
CA TRP A 2 -54.85 -40.04 -12.18
C TRP A 2 -54.73 -39.15 -10.94
N ARG A 3 -54.63 -39.62 -9.69
CA ARG A 3 -53.78 -40.65 -9.03
C ARG A 3 -52.27 -40.42 -9.21
N ARG A 4 -51.65 -39.77 -8.22
CA ARG A 4 -50.68 -40.42 -7.29
C ARG A 4 -50.23 -39.44 -6.20
N ALA A 5 -50.68 -39.73 -4.98
CA ALA A 5 -50.09 -39.28 -3.73
C ALA A 5 -48.77 -40.04 -3.48
N LEU A 6 -47.81 -39.43 -2.79
CA LEU A 6 -47.23 -40.03 -1.59
C LEU A 6 -46.41 -38.99 -0.80
N MET A 7 -46.82 -38.80 0.46
CA MET A 7 -46.05 -38.19 1.53
C MET A 7 -44.78 -38.97 1.82
N VAL A 8 -43.70 -38.28 2.21
CA VAL A 8 -42.81 -38.73 3.29
C VAL A 8 -42.40 -37.53 4.15
N VAL A 9 -42.87 -37.57 5.39
CA VAL A 9 -42.50 -36.76 6.56
C VAL A 9 -41.70 -37.66 7.51
N CYS A 10 -40.90 -37.04 8.39
CA CYS A 10 -40.02 -37.59 9.45
C CYS A 10 -38.62 -37.96 8.93
N VAL A 11 -37.53 -37.43 9.50
CA VAL A 11 -37.12 -37.71 10.89
C VAL A 11 -36.48 -36.49 11.55
N LEU A 12 -36.98 -36.20 12.76
CA LEU A 12 -36.35 -35.39 13.79
C LEU A 12 -35.05 -36.06 14.28
N ALA A 13 -33.95 -35.31 14.30
CA ALA A 13 -32.87 -35.56 15.23
C ALA A 13 -32.69 -34.31 16.09
N ALA A 14 -33.21 -34.41 17.32
CA ALA A 14 -32.96 -33.48 18.40
C ALA A 14 -31.46 -33.49 18.72
N GLY A 15 -30.80 -32.36 18.43
CA GLY A 15 -29.49 -32.01 18.97
C GLY A 15 -29.66 -30.84 19.92
N CYS A 16 -30.26 -31.08 21.08
CA CYS A 16 -30.08 -30.22 22.24
C CYS A 16 -28.70 -30.54 22.82
N ALA A 17 -27.75 -29.63 22.67
CA ALA A 17 -26.56 -29.57 23.50
C ALA A 17 -26.50 -28.16 24.06
N GLU A 18 -26.70 -28.10 25.39
CA GLU A 18 -26.41 -27.00 26.32
C GLU A 18 -25.78 -25.75 25.70
N VAL A 19 -26.54 -24.64 25.69
CA VAL A 19 -25.92 -23.31 25.71
C VAL A 19 -25.35 -23.13 27.11
N GLU A 20 -24.08 -23.47 27.27
CA GLU A 20 -23.32 -23.21 28.48
C GLU A 20 -23.35 -21.70 28.75
N LYS A 21 -23.82 -21.36 29.95
CA LYS A 21 -23.97 -20.02 30.48
C LYS A 21 -22.62 -19.30 30.42
N GLN A 22 -22.49 -18.34 29.52
CA GLN A 22 -21.33 -17.48 29.39
C GLN A 22 -21.04 -16.83 30.76
N PRO A 23 -19.84 -17.04 31.35
CA PRO A 23 -19.48 -16.39 32.60
C PRO A 23 -19.48 -14.87 32.41
N ASP A 24 -20.03 -14.18 33.41
CA ASP A 24 -19.99 -12.72 33.55
C ASP A 24 -18.60 -12.17 33.19
N VAL A 25 -18.57 -11.32 32.18
CA VAL A 25 -17.37 -10.60 31.76
C VAL A 25 -17.02 -9.62 32.86
N ALA A 26 -15.99 -9.96 33.65
CA ALA A 26 -15.31 -9.04 34.53
C ALA A 26 -14.76 -7.85 33.70
N PRO A 27 -14.81 -6.61 34.21
CA PRO A 27 -14.36 -5.45 33.45
C PRO A 27 -12.89 -5.57 33.04
N GLU A 28 -12.63 -5.45 31.74
CA GLU A 28 -11.29 -5.37 31.16
C GLU A 28 -10.49 -4.23 31.82
N PRO A 29 -9.24 -4.49 32.28
CA PRO A 29 -8.37 -3.42 32.75
C PRO A 29 -8.02 -2.47 31.59
N PRO A 30 -7.78 -1.18 31.88
CA PRO A 30 -7.58 -0.16 30.85
C PRO A 30 -6.36 -0.49 29.98
N VAL A 31 -6.61 -0.50 28.66
CA VAL A 31 -5.60 -0.61 27.61
C VAL A 31 -4.58 0.51 27.81
N GLN A 32 -3.37 0.13 28.22
CA GLN A 32 -2.24 1.05 28.22
C GLN A 32 -1.92 1.43 26.77
N PRO A 33 -1.62 2.70 26.47
CA PRO A 33 -1.23 3.10 25.13
C PRO A 33 0.06 2.38 24.74
N GLU A 34 -0.04 1.42 23.82
CA GLU A 34 1.11 0.77 23.20
C GLU A 34 1.91 1.83 22.45
N THR A 35 3.06 2.18 23.01
CA THR A 35 4.11 2.92 22.32
C THR A 35 4.34 2.27 20.96
N PRO A 36 4.32 3.01 19.84
CA PRO A 36 4.55 2.42 18.53
C PRO A 36 5.91 1.70 18.54
N PRO A 37 5.99 0.46 18.02
CA PRO A 37 7.24 -0.29 18.03
C PRO A 37 8.28 0.51 17.25
N VAL A 38 9.31 0.96 17.97
CA VAL A 38 10.56 1.40 17.38
C VAL A 38 11.00 0.27 16.48
N SER A 39 11.11 0.54 15.17
CA SER A 39 11.53 -0.41 14.15
C SER A 39 12.89 -1.01 14.54
N SER A 40 12.86 -2.12 15.28
CA SER A 40 14.02 -2.95 15.51
C SER A 40 14.12 -3.86 14.30
N GLU A 41 15.15 -3.65 13.47
CA GLU A 41 15.47 -4.56 12.38
C GLU A 41 15.40 -6.01 12.89
N PRO A 42 14.60 -6.90 12.24
CA PRO A 42 14.49 -8.28 12.66
C PRO A 42 15.87 -8.94 12.69
N LYS A 43 16.37 -9.27 13.88
CA LYS A 43 17.68 -9.91 14.03
C LYS A 43 17.59 -11.37 13.60
N LEU A 44 18.27 -11.70 12.50
CA LEU A 44 18.39 -13.07 12.01
C LEU A 44 19.11 -13.96 13.03
N LYS A 45 18.71 -15.25 13.10
CA LYS A 45 19.39 -16.25 13.94
C LYS A 45 20.85 -16.40 13.49
N ASN A 46 21.75 -16.65 14.44
CA ASN A 46 23.20 -16.79 14.17
C ASN A 46 23.50 -17.94 13.19
N SER A 47 22.76 -19.07 13.26
CA SER A 47 22.86 -20.15 12.29
C SER A 47 22.53 -19.71 10.86
N THR A 48 21.52 -18.84 10.69
CA THR A 48 21.16 -18.24 9.40
C THR A 48 22.27 -17.32 8.89
N LEU A 49 22.83 -16.46 9.76
CA LEU A 49 23.94 -15.57 9.38
C LEU A 49 25.16 -16.38 8.93
N LYS A 50 25.51 -17.47 9.63
CA LYS A 50 26.60 -18.38 9.22
C LYS A 50 26.33 -19.02 7.86
N TYR A 51 25.09 -19.44 7.61
CA TYR A 51 24.69 -20.03 6.33
C TYR A 51 24.78 -19.02 5.18
N LEU A 52 24.31 -17.78 5.39
CA LEU A 52 24.41 -16.70 4.40
C LEU A 52 25.87 -16.33 4.11
N ALA A 53 26.70 -16.23 5.15
CA ALA A 53 28.12 -15.96 5.03
C ALA A 53 28.85 -17.06 4.24
N LYS A 54 28.54 -18.34 4.50
CA LYS A 54 29.10 -19.48 3.73
C LYS A 54 28.75 -19.40 2.23
N ARG A 55 27.64 -18.75 1.88
CA ARG A 55 27.18 -18.56 0.50
C ARG A 55 27.55 -17.21 -0.10
N ASN A 56 28.35 -16.40 0.59
CA ASN A 56 28.69 -15.02 0.20
C ASN A 56 27.46 -14.13 -0.07
N LEU A 57 26.32 -14.43 0.57
CA LEU A 57 25.11 -13.63 0.47
C LEU A 57 25.17 -12.48 1.47
N LYS A 58 25.11 -11.25 0.96
CA LYS A 58 25.09 -10.02 1.76
C LYS A 58 23.70 -9.39 1.67
N PRO A 59 23.23 -8.71 2.73
CA PRO A 59 22.05 -7.86 2.63
C PRO A 59 22.19 -6.86 1.48
N MET A 60 21.09 -6.57 0.79
CA MET A 60 21.11 -5.52 -0.23
C MET A 60 21.43 -4.19 0.45
N PRO A 61 22.40 -3.42 -0.08
CA PRO A 61 22.71 -2.11 0.47
C PRO A 61 21.50 -1.20 0.30
N THR A 62 21.08 -0.57 1.39
CA THR A 62 20.07 0.48 1.35
C THR A 62 20.74 1.80 0.96
N ARG A 63 20.18 2.49 -0.04
CA ARG A 63 20.70 3.79 -0.49
C ARG A 63 19.56 4.81 -0.50
N PRO A 64 19.80 6.06 -0.07
CA PRO A 64 18.79 7.10 -0.17
C PRO A 64 18.44 7.41 -1.63
N LEU A 65 17.13 7.49 -1.89
CA LEU A 65 16.57 7.90 -3.18
C LEU A 65 16.96 9.36 -3.48
N ASN A 66 17.44 9.61 -4.69
CA ASN A 66 17.74 10.93 -5.20
C ASN A 66 17.19 11.04 -6.62
N VAL A 67 16.13 11.83 -6.81
CA VAL A 67 15.48 11.99 -8.11
C VAL A 67 14.90 13.40 -8.25
N ARG A 68 15.00 13.94 -9.46
CA ARG A 68 14.30 15.14 -9.87
C ARG A 68 13.56 14.84 -11.17
N SER A 69 12.28 15.16 -11.21
CA SER A 69 11.46 14.97 -12.39
C SER A 69 10.46 16.10 -12.50
N ARG A 70 10.33 16.64 -13.71
CA ARG A 70 9.24 17.54 -14.09
C ARG A 70 8.81 17.16 -15.50
N CYS A 71 7.76 16.36 -15.61
CA CYS A 71 7.35 15.78 -16.88
C CYS A 71 5.84 15.79 -17.08
N SER A 72 5.45 15.73 -18.36
CA SER A 72 4.08 15.50 -18.81
C SER A 72 4.13 14.43 -19.89
N HIS A 73 3.42 13.33 -19.71
CA HIS A 73 3.37 12.22 -20.67
C HIS A 73 1.91 11.84 -20.94
N LYS A 74 1.65 11.36 -22.15
CA LYS A 74 0.37 10.76 -22.50
C LYS A 74 0.64 9.38 -23.10
N ASP A 75 0.09 8.35 -22.47
CA ASP A 75 0.28 6.97 -22.91
C ASP A 75 -0.60 6.63 -24.13
N ALA A 76 -0.46 5.40 -24.63
CA ALA A 76 -1.21 4.91 -25.77
C ALA A 76 -2.71 4.73 -25.50
N VAL A 77 -3.11 4.49 -24.24
CA VAL A 77 -4.52 4.34 -23.85
C VAL A 77 -5.20 5.69 -23.58
N GLY A 78 -4.43 6.77 -23.55
CA GLY A 78 -4.88 8.15 -23.41
C GLY A 78 -4.83 8.69 -21.98
N THR A 79 -4.19 7.99 -21.05
CA THR A 79 -3.88 8.51 -19.71
C THR A 79 -2.87 9.63 -19.82
N GLN A 80 -3.18 10.77 -19.22
CA GLN A 80 -2.27 11.90 -19.14
C GLN A 80 -1.67 12.00 -17.74
N THR A 81 -0.35 11.90 -17.65
CA THR A 81 0.41 11.99 -16.40
C THR A 81 1.18 13.30 -16.37
N ARG A 82 1.05 14.06 -15.28
CA ARG A 82 1.87 15.24 -14.98
C ARG A 82 2.53 15.05 -13.62
N LEU A 83 3.83 15.29 -13.55
CA LEU A 83 4.61 15.09 -12.33
C LEU A 83 5.58 16.26 -12.11
N ASP A 84 5.63 16.76 -10.88
CA ASP A 84 6.73 17.57 -10.34
C ASP A 84 7.23 16.91 -9.05
N LEU A 85 8.43 16.36 -9.10
CA LEU A 85 9.04 15.55 -8.04
C LEU A 85 10.47 16.01 -7.77
N LEU A 86 10.77 16.21 -6.50
CA LEU A 86 12.13 16.39 -6.00
C LEU A 86 12.31 15.58 -4.72
N VAL A 87 13.20 14.58 -4.78
CA VAL A 87 13.66 13.81 -3.63
C VAL A 87 15.17 14.01 -3.51
N LYS A 88 15.63 14.41 -2.32
CA LYS A 88 17.04 14.57 -1.99
C LYS A 88 17.33 13.82 -0.70
N GLU A 89 18.32 12.93 -0.70
CA GLU A 89 18.70 12.14 0.48
C GLU A 89 17.49 11.40 1.08
N ALA A 90 16.67 10.80 0.21
CA ALA A 90 15.37 10.20 0.51
C ALA A 90 14.32 11.13 1.15
N SER A 91 14.59 12.43 1.30
CA SER A 91 13.61 13.41 1.75
C SER A 91 12.83 13.97 0.56
N VAL A 92 11.50 13.82 0.60
CA VAL A 92 10.62 14.39 -0.42
C VAL A 92 10.48 15.88 -0.17
N LYS A 93 11.00 16.70 -1.10
CA LYS A 93 10.98 18.16 -1.03
C LYS A 93 9.86 18.76 -1.86
N THR A 94 9.53 18.11 -2.97
CA THR A 94 8.43 18.49 -3.85
C THR A 94 7.76 17.23 -4.35
N PHE A 95 6.43 17.19 -4.28
CA PHE A 95 5.64 16.13 -4.86
C PHE A 95 4.30 16.70 -5.28
N LYS A 96 4.06 16.73 -6.59
CA LYS A 96 2.78 17.04 -7.20
C LYS A 96 2.58 16.07 -8.36
N ALA A 97 1.57 15.22 -8.26
CA ALA A 97 1.22 14.28 -9.31
C ALA A 97 -0.24 14.46 -9.72
N GLU A 98 -0.49 14.39 -11.02
CA GLU A 98 -1.82 14.38 -11.60
C GLU A 98 -1.87 13.30 -12.66
N VAL A 99 -2.84 12.40 -12.54
CA VAL A 99 -3.06 11.31 -13.50
C VAL A 99 -4.51 11.40 -13.96
N SER A 100 -4.72 11.81 -15.20
CA SER A 100 -6.04 11.94 -15.83
C SER A 100 -6.27 10.76 -16.75
N MET A 101 -7.19 9.88 -16.39
CA MET A 101 -7.57 8.70 -17.16
C MET A 101 -8.79 9.00 -18.03
N LYS A 102 -8.64 8.82 -19.35
CA LYS A 102 -9.67 9.13 -20.33
C LYS A 102 -10.97 8.38 -20.01
N GLY A 103 -12.02 9.12 -19.63
CA GLY A 103 -13.34 8.56 -19.33
C GLY A 103 -13.52 8.01 -17.90
N HIS A 104 -12.47 8.04 -17.06
CA HIS A 104 -12.52 7.47 -15.70
C HIS A 104 -12.35 8.51 -14.59
N GLY A 105 -11.79 9.68 -14.91
CA GLY A 105 -11.58 10.79 -13.96
C GLY A 105 -10.10 11.11 -13.79
N THR A 106 -9.79 11.83 -12.72
CA THR A 106 -8.42 12.29 -12.43
C THR A 106 -8.07 12.00 -10.98
N CYS A 107 -6.82 11.61 -10.74
CA CYS A 107 -6.23 11.53 -9.42
C CYS A 107 -5.26 12.69 -9.21
N HIS A 108 -5.35 13.35 -8.05
CA HIS A 108 -4.50 14.47 -7.67
C HIS A 108 -3.77 14.16 -6.36
N PHE A 109 -2.47 14.43 -6.34
CA PHE A 109 -1.63 14.23 -5.16
C PHE A 109 -0.75 15.46 -4.96
N ASN A 110 -0.78 16.03 -3.75
CA ASN A 110 0.08 17.15 -3.39
C ASN A 110 0.79 16.87 -2.07
N LEU A 111 2.10 17.15 -2.00
CA LEU A 111 2.91 16.95 -0.79
C LEU A 111 2.29 17.56 0.48
N ASN A 112 1.55 18.67 0.36
CA ASN A 112 0.90 19.33 1.50
C ASN A 112 -0.15 18.45 2.20
N GLU A 113 -0.65 17.42 1.53
CA GLU A 113 -1.65 16.47 2.03
C GLU A 113 -1.01 15.24 2.70
N PHE A 114 0.32 15.13 2.66
CA PHE A 114 1.04 13.97 3.14
C PHE A 114 2.11 14.34 4.18
N ASP A 115 2.38 13.39 5.07
CA ASP A 115 3.56 13.38 5.92
C ASP A 115 4.52 12.29 5.45
N GLN A 116 5.80 12.58 5.46
CA GLN A 116 6.83 11.58 5.18
C GLN A 116 7.08 10.74 6.44
N VAL A 117 6.66 9.47 6.40
CA VAL A 117 6.73 8.55 7.55
C VAL A 117 7.94 7.62 7.50
N GLU A 118 8.54 7.42 6.32
CA GLU A 118 9.74 6.60 6.14
C GLU A 118 10.67 7.23 5.09
N LYS A 119 11.98 7.07 5.32
CA LYS A 119 13.04 7.51 4.39
C LYS A 119 13.77 6.33 3.74
N LEU A 120 13.97 5.25 4.49
CA LEU A 120 14.70 4.07 4.05
C LEU A 120 13.96 2.82 4.51
N PRO A 121 13.89 1.76 3.67
CA PRO A 121 14.61 1.59 2.40
C PRO A 121 13.96 2.30 1.19
N GLN A 122 12.76 2.85 1.36
CA GLN A 122 12.03 3.61 0.35
C GLN A 122 11.49 4.90 0.96
N ALA A 123 11.28 5.93 0.14
CA ALA A 123 10.58 7.11 0.61
C ALA A 123 9.07 6.81 0.65
N LEU A 124 8.48 6.91 1.84
CA LEU A 124 7.07 6.63 2.08
C LEU A 124 6.35 7.88 2.58
N LEU A 125 5.33 8.28 1.83
CA LEU A 125 4.40 9.32 2.22
C LEU A 125 3.09 8.68 2.70
N ARG A 126 2.52 9.22 3.77
CA ARG A 126 1.21 8.84 4.29
C ARG A 126 0.29 10.06 4.27
N HIS A 127 -0.91 9.88 3.77
CA HIS A 127 -1.89 10.97 3.73
C HIS A 127 -2.30 11.37 5.15
N LYS A 128 -2.37 12.68 5.42
CA LYS A 128 -2.61 13.26 6.76
C LYS A 128 -3.95 12.84 7.36
N THR A 129 -5.00 12.81 6.54
CA THR A 129 -6.38 12.50 6.99
C THR A 129 -6.86 11.12 6.58
N GLN A 130 -6.08 10.39 5.78
CA GLN A 130 -6.46 9.10 5.20
C GLN A 130 -5.30 8.13 5.40
N SER A 131 -5.12 7.64 6.62
CA SER A 131 -3.93 6.89 7.01
C SER A 131 -3.62 5.65 6.15
N GLY A 132 -4.62 5.09 5.45
CA GLY A 132 -4.44 4.01 4.48
C GLY A 132 -3.90 4.44 3.12
N CYS A 133 -4.04 5.72 2.74
CA CYS A 133 -3.48 6.25 1.50
C CYS A 133 -1.98 6.46 1.64
N LEU A 134 -1.21 5.67 0.89
CA LEU A 134 0.25 5.70 0.90
C LEU A 134 0.79 6.00 -0.50
N VAL A 135 1.85 6.78 -0.57
CA VAL A 135 2.65 6.95 -1.78
C VAL A 135 4.06 6.44 -1.52
N ARG A 136 4.48 5.46 -2.32
CA ARG A 136 5.76 4.77 -2.20
C ARG A 136 6.66 5.17 -3.36
N MET A 137 7.90 5.54 -3.06
CA MET A 137 8.89 5.92 -4.06
C MET A 137 10.17 5.10 -3.86
N TRP A 138 10.56 4.34 -4.88
CA TRP A 138 11.76 3.50 -4.85
C TRP A 138 12.44 3.45 -6.21
N GLU A 139 13.74 3.12 -6.19
CA GLU A 139 14.51 2.89 -7.41
C GLU A 139 14.36 1.44 -7.88
N GLN A 140 14.17 1.26 -9.18
CA GLN A 140 14.16 -0.01 -9.86
C GLN A 140 15.07 0.07 -11.10
N GLY A 141 16.34 -0.27 -10.90
CA GLY A 141 17.38 -0.11 -11.93
C GLY A 141 17.56 1.38 -12.29
N PRO A 142 17.46 1.76 -13.59
CA PRO A 142 17.58 3.16 -14.01
C PRO A 142 16.29 3.99 -13.83
N LYS A 143 15.21 3.38 -13.31
CA LYS A 143 13.90 4.01 -13.16
C LYS A 143 13.57 4.23 -11.70
N VAL A 144 12.71 5.19 -11.42
CA VAL A 144 12.06 5.40 -10.13
C VAL A 144 10.57 5.16 -10.33
N THR A 145 9.98 4.38 -9.44
CA THR A 145 8.55 4.08 -9.44
C THR A 145 7.89 4.85 -8.32
N ILE A 146 6.78 5.53 -8.63
CA ILE A 146 5.91 6.21 -7.69
C ILE A 146 4.58 5.46 -7.70
N ALA A 147 4.33 4.67 -6.65
CA ALA A 147 3.10 3.90 -6.52
C ALA A 147 2.16 4.48 -5.47
N PHE A 148 0.87 4.33 -5.73
CA PHE A 148 -0.22 4.81 -4.90
C PHE A 148 -0.96 3.60 -4.32
N ASN A 149 -1.21 3.59 -3.02
CA ASN A 149 -1.93 2.52 -2.36
C ASN A 149 -3.14 3.09 -1.63
N SER A 150 -4.33 2.54 -1.89
CA SER A 150 -5.57 2.86 -1.17
C SER A 150 -5.91 4.37 -1.09
N CYS A 151 -5.67 5.10 -2.19
CA CYS A 151 -5.88 6.55 -2.30
C CYS A 151 -7.14 6.92 -3.08
N ALA A 152 -8.20 6.12 -2.99
CA ALA A 152 -9.43 6.33 -3.77
C ALA A 152 -10.06 7.72 -3.58
N LYS A 153 -9.95 8.31 -2.38
CA LYS A 153 -10.49 9.66 -2.10
C LYS A 153 -9.63 10.80 -2.63
N SER A 154 -8.43 10.51 -3.14
CA SER A 154 -7.60 11.48 -3.88
C SER A 154 -7.92 11.48 -5.39
N CYS A 155 -8.95 10.73 -5.79
CA CYS A 155 -9.35 10.53 -7.17
C CYS A 155 -10.84 10.81 -7.36
N ASP A 156 -11.19 11.34 -8.53
CA ASP A 156 -12.58 11.54 -8.95
C ASP A 156 -13.12 10.32 -9.70
N GLY A 157 -14.43 10.08 -9.59
CA GLY A 157 -15.10 9.02 -10.34
C GLY A 157 -14.54 7.62 -10.05
N GLN A 158 -14.15 6.91 -11.10
CA GLN A 158 -13.57 5.56 -11.03
C GLN A 158 -12.05 5.56 -11.28
N ALA A 159 -11.42 6.73 -11.29
CA ALA A 159 -10.02 6.90 -11.64
C ALA A 159 -9.06 6.00 -10.84
N PHE A 160 -9.34 5.76 -9.56
CA PHE A 160 -8.49 4.92 -8.72
C PHE A 160 -8.37 3.47 -9.23
N ASP A 161 -9.43 2.90 -9.80
CA ASP A 161 -9.43 1.52 -10.31
C ASP A 161 -8.49 1.34 -11.52
N TYR A 162 -8.10 2.44 -12.16
CA TYR A 162 -7.24 2.50 -13.33
C TYR A 162 -5.89 3.16 -13.04
N LEU A 163 -5.62 3.52 -11.79
CA LEU A 163 -4.40 4.24 -11.41
C LEU A 163 -3.20 3.29 -11.38
N TRP A 164 -2.33 3.41 -12.38
CA TRP A 164 -1.04 2.74 -12.42
C TRP A 164 0.07 3.58 -11.77
N PRO A 165 1.14 2.95 -11.28
CA PRO A 165 2.32 3.67 -10.81
C PRO A 165 2.91 4.56 -11.90
N ILE A 166 3.38 5.75 -11.52
CA ILE A 166 4.15 6.61 -12.42
C ILE A 166 5.58 6.11 -12.44
N MET A 167 6.13 5.90 -13.63
CA MET A 167 7.53 5.54 -13.80
C MET A 167 8.30 6.74 -14.35
N VAL A 168 9.45 7.05 -13.74
CA VAL A 168 10.37 8.08 -14.25
C VAL A 168 11.77 7.53 -14.47
N GLU A 169 12.47 8.02 -15.47
CA GLU A 169 13.89 7.69 -15.63
C GLU A 169 14.72 8.54 -14.67
N ALA A 170 15.55 7.91 -13.85
CA ALA A 170 16.29 8.60 -12.79
C ALA A 170 17.28 9.65 -13.33
N LYS A 171 17.83 9.43 -14.54
CA LYS A 171 18.81 10.34 -15.16
C LYS A 171 18.16 11.54 -15.84
N SER A 172 17.14 11.32 -16.66
CA SER A 172 16.52 12.38 -17.47
C SER A 172 15.33 13.05 -16.77
N GLY A 173 14.73 12.38 -15.80
CA GLY A 173 13.50 12.82 -15.13
C GLY A 173 12.25 12.71 -16.01
N GLN A 174 12.30 12.01 -17.15
CA GLN A 174 11.16 11.82 -18.05
C GLN A 174 10.17 10.79 -17.49
N CYS A 175 8.88 11.03 -17.74
CA CYS A 175 7.77 10.12 -17.44
C CYS A 175 7.58 9.14 -18.60
N PHE A 176 7.10 7.93 -18.31
CA PHE A 176 6.63 6.95 -19.30
C PHE A 176 5.26 6.40 -18.92
#